data_AF-A0A3N5R101-F1
#
_entry.id   AF-A0A3N5R101-F1
#
_cell.length_a   1.000
_cell.length_b   1.000
_cell.length_c   1.000
_cell.angle_alpha   90.00
_cell.angle_beta   90.00
_cell.angle_gamma   90.00
#
_symmetry.space_group_name_H-M   'P 1'
#
loop_
_entity.id
_entity.type
_entity.pdbx_description
1 polymer ?
#
loop_
_entity_poly.entity_id
_entity_poly.type
_entity_poly.pdbx_seq_one_letter_code
_entity_poly.pdbx_strand_id
1 'polypeptide(L)'
;MVSLLAIPFWVWAARKIGKKIAYILGMFFTMAAVLIMAFTGHLLGIGTLVVMAVAGIGFSSHYVLPWSMAPDTIEYGYFRSGVRREGIYYSIWTFVIALGGAFAGFLVGQGLNIFGYIPNIAQTSASALGIRLLIGPLPTILLLLGNLALFFYPLDKKRYEEMIVSLREQEAGREVVGKTASETLAI
;
A
#
# COMPACT_ATOMS: atom_id res chain seq x y z
N MET A 1 16.26 8.87 3.86
CA MET A 1 16.57 9.29 5.25
C MET A 1 15.29 9.59 6.03
N VAL A 2 14.44 10.55 5.62
CA VAL A 2 13.17 10.86 6.32
C VAL A 2 12.23 9.66 6.45
N SER A 3 12.10 8.85 5.39
CA SER A 3 11.24 7.65 5.41
C SER A 3 11.63 6.64 6.48
N LEU A 4 12.93 6.48 6.76
CA LEU A 4 13.41 5.53 7.77
C LEU A 4 13.03 6.00 9.18
N LEU A 5 13.13 7.31 9.43
CA LEU A 5 12.78 7.93 10.71
C LEU A 5 11.26 7.96 10.95
N ALA A 6 10.45 7.92 9.89
CA ALA A 6 8.99 7.92 9.98
C ALA A 6 8.38 6.52 10.21
N ILE A 7 9.17 5.43 10.11
CA ILE A 7 8.69 4.06 10.34
C ILE A 7 8.10 3.86 11.75
N PRO A 8 8.78 4.25 12.86
CA PRO A 8 8.22 4.09 14.21
C PRO A 8 6.89 4.82 14.39
N PHE A 9 6.73 5.97 13.74
CA PHE A 9 5.48 6.73 13.76
C PHE A 9 4.32 5.93 13.15
N TRP A 10 4.51 5.28 11.99
CA TRP A 10 3.46 4.47 11.38
C TRP A 10 3.20 3.16 12.12
N VAL A 11 4.22 2.56 12.76
CA VAL A 11 4.02 1.41 13.64
C VAL A 11 3.12 1.78 14.82
N TRP A 12 3.40 2.93 15.46
CA TRP A 12 2.56 3.45 16.53
C TRP A 12 1.14 3.76 16.04
N ALA A 13 0.99 4.43 14.90
CA ALA A 13 -0.31 4.73 14.32
C ALA A 13 -1.11 3.45 14.03
N ALA A 14 -0.49 2.44 13.41
CA ALA A 14 -1.15 1.18 13.10
C ALA A 14 -1.64 0.43 14.35
N ARG A 15 -0.93 0.53 15.47
CA ARG A 15 -1.39 -0.04 16.76
C ARG A 15 -2.60 0.71 17.31
N LYS A 16 -2.69 2.02 17.13
CA LYS A 16 -3.76 2.85 17.70
C LYS A 16 -5.04 2.84 16.86
N ILE A 17 -4.92 3.12 15.55
CA ILE A 17 -6.05 3.29 14.63
C ILE A 17 -6.27 2.08 13.69
N GLY A 18 -5.41 1.06 13.77
CA GLY A 18 -5.47 -0.11 12.90
C GLY A 18 -4.61 0.02 11.64
N LYS A 19 -4.08 -1.11 11.16
CA LYS A 19 -3.17 -1.19 10.00
C LYS A 19 -3.80 -0.64 8.72
N LYS A 20 -5.08 -0.96 8.47
CA LYS A 20 -5.85 -0.50 7.30
C LYS A 20 -5.92 1.03 7.22
N ILE A 21 -6.38 1.69 8.29
CA ILE A 21 -6.55 3.15 8.29
C ILE A 21 -5.18 3.85 8.25
N ALA A 22 -4.19 3.34 8.99
CA ALA A 22 -2.84 3.87 8.95
C ALA A 22 -2.23 3.83 7.54
N TYR A 23 -2.46 2.75 6.79
CA TYR A 23 -1.95 2.64 5.42
C TYR A 23 -2.65 3.63 4.48
N ILE A 24 -3.97 3.70 4.53
CA ILE A 24 -4.76 4.62 3.68
C ILE A 24 -4.31 6.06 3.93
N LEU A 25 -4.14 6.47 5.20
CA LEU A 25 -3.67 7.82 5.53
C LEU A 25 -2.26 8.09 5.00
N GLY A 26 -1.32 7.15 5.18
CA GLY A 26 0.05 7.32 4.68
C GLY A 26 0.13 7.40 3.16
N MET A 27 -0.64 6.56 2.47
CA MET A 27 -0.73 6.61 1.00
C MET A 27 -1.42 7.89 0.53
N PHE A 28 -2.44 8.39 1.24
CA PHE A 28 -3.07 9.67 0.93
C PHE A 28 -2.08 10.84 1.03
N PHE A 29 -1.24 10.90 2.08
CA PHE A 29 -0.18 11.89 2.19
C PHE A 29 0.83 11.79 1.04
N THR A 30 1.18 10.56 0.65
CA THR A 30 2.08 10.32 -0.49
C THR A 30 1.48 10.85 -1.79
N MET A 31 0.20 10.54 -2.05
CA MET A 31 -0.52 11.00 -3.24
C MET A 31 -0.58 12.53 -3.31
N ALA A 32 -0.95 13.18 -2.20
CA ALA A 32 -1.00 14.63 -2.13
C ALA A 32 0.37 15.26 -2.42
N ALA A 33 1.44 14.74 -1.81
CA ALA A 33 2.79 15.24 -2.01
C ALA A 33 3.30 15.02 -3.45
N VAL A 34 3.02 13.86 -4.05
CA VAL A 34 3.39 13.52 -5.43
C VAL A 34 2.67 14.40 -6.44
N LEU A 35 1.38 14.67 -6.25
CA LEU A 35 0.63 15.61 -7.09
C LEU A 35 1.17 17.03 -6.98
N ILE A 36 1.38 17.52 -5.75
CA ILE A 36 1.97 18.85 -5.53
C ILE A 36 3.32 18.95 -6.24
N MET A 37 4.18 17.94 -6.09
CA MET A 37 5.49 17.91 -6.74
C MET A 37 5.39 17.92 -8.27
N ALA A 38 4.44 17.18 -8.86
CA ALA A 38 4.29 17.10 -10.31
C ALA A 38 3.90 18.45 -10.95
N PHE A 39 3.06 19.24 -10.29
CA PHE A 39 2.59 20.53 -10.82
C PHE A 39 3.45 21.73 -10.37
N THR A 40 3.97 21.70 -9.14
CA THR A 40 4.64 22.86 -8.53
C THR A 40 6.14 22.68 -8.32
N GLY A 41 6.72 21.51 -8.63
CA GLY A 41 8.15 21.23 -8.41
C GLY A 41 9.11 22.18 -9.12
N HIS A 42 8.69 22.79 -10.24
CA HIS A 42 9.49 23.79 -10.96
C HIS A 42 9.45 25.19 -10.33
N LEU A 43 8.52 25.46 -9.42
CA LEU A 43 8.31 26.76 -8.78
C LEU A 43 8.86 26.80 -7.34
N LEU A 44 8.93 25.64 -6.68
CA LEU A 44 9.13 25.57 -5.23
C LEU A 44 10.59 25.71 -4.77
N GLY A 45 11.59 25.58 -5.64
CA GLY A 45 13.01 25.67 -5.24
C GLY A 45 13.32 24.75 -4.05
N ILE A 46 13.81 25.32 -2.94
CA ILE A 46 14.06 24.61 -1.66
C ILE A 46 12.79 24.00 -1.05
N GLY A 47 11.61 24.58 -1.29
CA GLY A 47 10.32 24.03 -0.83
C GLY A 47 10.03 22.63 -1.36
N THR A 48 10.66 22.23 -2.47
CA THR A 48 10.59 20.86 -3.01
C THR A 48 11.12 19.84 -2.00
N LEU A 49 12.15 20.18 -1.21
CA LEU A 49 12.70 19.30 -0.18
C LEU A 49 11.69 19.00 0.93
N VAL A 50 10.88 20.01 1.30
CA VAL A 50 9.82 19.84 2.30
C VAL A 50 8.72 18.93 1.76
N VAL A 51 8.30 19.12 0.51
CA VAL A 51 7.30 18.25 -0.14
C VAL A 51 7.82 16.82 -0.25
N MET A 52 9.10 16.63 -0.61
CA MET A 52 9.71 15.29 -0.64
C MET A 52 9.83 14.66 0.75
N ALA A 53 10.05 15.45 1.80
CA ALA A 53 10.03 14.96 3.17
C ALA A 53 8.63 14.45 3.56
N VAL A 54 7.57 15.20 3.22
CA VAL A 54 6.18 14.78 3.44
C VAL A 54 5.84 13.53 2.64
N ALA A 55 6.23 13.47 1.36
CA ALA A 55 6.09 12.27 0.53
C ALA A 55 6.81 11.07 1.17
N GLY A 56 8.02 11.29 1.70
CA GLY A 56 8.81 10.27 2.38
C GLY A 56 8.17 9.77 3.67
N ILE A 57 7.51 10.64 4.43
CA ILE A 57 6.72 10.26 5.62
C ILE A 57 5.55 9.40 5.19
N GLY A 58 4.75 9.81 4.22
CA GLY A 58 3.63 9.01 3.71
C GLY A 58 4.09 7.64 3.18
N PHE A 59 5.13 7.64 2.35
CA PHE A 59 5.62 6.45 1.67
C PHE A 59 6.22 5.42 2.65
N SER A 60 6.72 5.87 3.81
CA SER A 60 7.22 4.96 4.84
C SER A 60 6.15 4.00 5.39
N SER A 61 4.86 4.35 5.30
CA SER A 61 3.78 3.44 5.69
C SER A 61 3.74 2.19 4.78
N HIS A 62 4.13 2.33 3.50
CA HIS A 62 4.19 1.23 2.53
C HIS A 62 5.30 0.23 2.81
N TYR A 63 6.40 0.67 3.43
CA TYR A 63 7.49 -0.23 3.77
C TYR A 63 7.15 -1.19 4.92
N VAL A 64 6.15 -0.89 5.73
CA VAL A 64 5.88 -1.62 6.98
C VAL A 64 4.53 -2.30 6.97
N LEU A 65 3.47 -1.56 6.59
CA LEU A 65 2.11 -2.02 6.82
C LEU A 65 1.70 -3.19 5.91
N PRO A 66 1.96 -3.19 4.59
CA PRO A 66 1.64 -4.33 3.72
C PRO A 66 2.29 -5.63 4.21
N TRP A 67 3.57 -5.57 4.60
CA TRP A 67 4.30 -6.71 5.15
C TRP A 67 3.73 -7.19 6.48
N SER A 68 3.18 -6.28 7.29
CA SER A 68 2.48 -6.65 8.53
C SER A 68 1.06 -7.18 8.31
N MET A 69 0.42 -6.87 7.17
CA MET A 69 -0.94 -7.30 6.83
C MET A 69 -0.95 -8.64 6.07
N ALA A 70 0.12 -8.97 5.36
CA ALA A 70 0.29 -10.25 4.70
C ALA A 70 0.08 -11.47 5.65
N PRO A 71 0.75 -11.57 6.82
CA PRO A 71 0.48 -12.67 7.74
C PRO A 71 -0.96 -12.64 8.28
N ASP A 72 -1.55 -11.45 8.51
CA ASP A 72 -2.94 -11.34 8.96
C ASP A 72 -3.92 -11.97 7.95
N THR A 73 -3.67 -11.77 6.65
CA THR A 73 -4.50 -12.39 5.60
C THR A 73 -4.33 -13.90 5.50
N ILE A 74 -3.13 -14.40 5.78
CA ILE A 74 -2.85 -15.84 5.80
C ILE A 74 -3.61 -16.49 6.97
N GLU A 75 -3.57 -15.89 8.16
CA GLU A 75 -4.31 -16.35 9.33
C GLU A 75 -5.83 -16.29 9.11
N TYR A 76 -6.33 -15.24 8.48
CA TYR A 76 -7.74 -15.18 8.11
C TYR A 76 -8.16 -16.27 7.10
N GLY A 77 -7.28 -16.57 6.14
CA GLY A 77 -7.47 -17.68 5.21
C GLY A 77 -7.51 -19.03 5.93
N TYR A 78 -6.62 -19.23 6.91
CA TYR A 78 -6.61 -20.41 7.77
C TYR A 78 -7.89 -20.51 8.61
N PHE A 79 -8.30 -19.42 9.28
CA PHE A 79 -9.52 -19.37 10.07
C PHE A 79 -10.78 -19.79 9.28
N ARG A 80 -10.88 -19.39 8.00
CA ARG A 80 -12.04 -19.74 7.17
C ARG A 80 -11.97 -21.11 6.51
N SER A 81 -10.77 -21.61 6.22
CA SER A 81 -10.61 -22.85 5.44
C SER A 81 -10.12 -24.06 6.23
N GLY A 82 -9.54 -23.85 7.43
CA GLY A 82 -8.88 -24.88 8.23
C GLY A 82 -7.58 -25.42 7.63
N VAL A 83 -7.13 -24.92 6.47
CA VAL A 83 -5.95 -25.43 5.76
C VAL A 83 -4.87 -24.35 5.70
N ARG A 84 -3.67 -24.65 6.20
CA ARG A 84 -2.51 -23.75 6.09
C ARG A 84 -2.00 -23.76 4.64
N ARG A 85 -2.02 -22.60 3.98
CA ARG A 85 -1.60 -22.42 2.56
C ARG A 85 -0.55 -21.32 2.39
N GLU A 86 0.30 -21.14 3.38
CA GLU A 86 1.24 -20.00 3.49
C GLU A 86 2.13 -19.86 2.24
N GLY A 87 2.68 -20.98 1.76
CA GLY A 87 3.54 -20.99 0.56
C GLY A 87 2.84 -20.49 -0.71
N ILE A 88 1.56 -20.82 -0.90
CA ILE A 88 0.79 -20.34 -2.06
C ILE A 88 0.54 -18.84 -1.95
N TYR A 89 0.15 -18.35 -0.76
CA TYR A 89 -0.07 -16.92 -0.53
C TYR A 89 1.21 -16.10 -0.78
N TYR A 90 2.36 -16.52 -0.23
CA TYR A 90 3.63 -15.81 -0.43
C TYR A 90 4.11 -15.89 -1.89
N SER A 91 3.89 -17.00 -2.58
CA SER A 91 4.25 -17.14 -4.00
C SER A 91 3.44 -16.19 -4.88
N ILE A 92 2.11 -16.12 -4.66
CA ILE A 92 1.24 -15.18 -5.38
C ILE A 92 1.61 -13.73 -5.05
N TRP A 93 1.85 -13.42 -3.78
CA TRP A 93 2.24 -12.07 -3.33
C TRP A 93 3.52 -11.58 -4.03
N THR A 94 4.57 -12.39 -4.00
CA THR A 94 5.86 -12.03 -4.63
C THR A 94 5.77 -11.97 -6.16
N PHE A 95 5.00 -12.89 -6.78
CA PHE A 95 4.74 -12.85 -8.21
C PHE A 95 4.01 -11.58 -8.65
N VAL A 96 2.97 -11.16 -7.91
CA VAL A 96 2.22 -9.92 -8.21
C VAL A 96 3.11 -8.69 -8.06
N ILE A 97 4.01 -8.65 -7.08
CA ILE A 97 4.99 -7.56 -6.94
C ILE A 97 5.94 -7.52 -8.15
N ALA A 98 6.48 -8.67 -8.55
CA ALA A 98 7.39 -8.76 -9.69
C ALA A 98 6.70 -8.34 -11.00
N LEU A 99 5.48 -8.83 -11.23
CA LEU A 99 4.66 -8.47 -12.39
C LEU A 99 4.32 -6.97 -12.40
N GLY A 100 3.93 -6.42 -11.25
CA GLY A 100 3.67 -5.00 -11.08
C GLY A 100 4.90 -4.13 -11.37
N GLY A 101 6.07 -4.56 -10.90
CA GLY A 101 7.34 -3.90 -11.21
C GLY A 101 7.70 -3.92 -12.69
N ALA A 102 7.52 -5.07 -13.36
CA ALA A 102 7.74 -5.19 -14.79
C ALA A 102 6.78 -4.31 -15.60
N PHE A 103 5.50 -4.30 -15.23
CA PHE A 103 4.48 -3.47 -15.88
C PHE A 103 4.74 -1.98 -15.65
N ALA A 104 5.13 -1.57 -14.44
CA ALA A 104 5.50 -0.19 -14.14
C ALA A 104 6.71 0.26 -14.98
N GLY A 105 7.76 -0.56 -15.07
CA GLY A 105 8.92 -0.27 -15.91
C GLY A 105 8.56 -0.14 -17.39
N PHE A 106 7.72 -1.04 -17.90
CA PHE A 106 7.21 -0.99 -19.27
C PHE A 106 6.43 0.30 -19.55
N LEU A 107 5.46 0.66 -18.69
CA LEU A 107 4.65 1.87 -18.86
C LEU A 107 5.50 3.14 -18.82
N VAL A 108 6.46 3.22 -17.89
CA VAL A 108 7.37 4.38 -17.81
C VAL A 108 8.27 4.45 -19.04
N GLY A 109 8.85 3.33 -19.47
CA GLY A 109 9.71 3.29 -20.67
C GLY A 109 8.97 3.70 -21.94
N GLN A 110 7.80 3.12 -22.18
CA GLN A 110 6.97 3.48 -23.34
C GLN A 110 6.48 4.92 -23.26
N GLY A 111 6.06 5.38 -22.08
CA GLY A 111 5.65 6.76 -21.87
C GLY A 111 6.77 7.74 -22.22
N LEU A 112 7.98 7.53 -21.72
CA LEU A 112 9.13 8.37 -22.03
C LEU A 112 9.43 8.41 -23.53
N ASN A 113 9.32 7.27 -24.23
CA ASN A 113 9.51 7.18 -25.67
C ASN A 113 8.45 7.99 -26.45
N ILE A 114 7.17 7.85 -26.10
CA ILE A 114 6.05 8.57 -26.73
C ILE A 114 6.22 10.09 -26.60
N PHE A 115 6.69 10.57 -25.45
CA PHE A 115 6.94 11.99 -25.21
C PHE A 115 8.33 12.47 -25.71
N GLY A 116 9.06 11.63 -26.44
CA GLY A 116 10.33 12.00 -27.09
C GLY A 116 11.45 12.31 -26.09
N TYR A 117 11.47 11.65 -24.93
CA TYR A 117 12.53 11.82 -23.94
C TYR A 117 13.89 11.40 -24.50
N ILE A 118 14.87 12.29 -24.41
CA ILE A 118 16.26 12.01 -24.81
C ILE A 118 17.15 12.27 -23.59
N PRO A 119 17.90 11.28 -23.08
CA PRO A 119 18.74 11.46 -21.90
C PRO A 119 19.87 12.48 -22.15
N ASN A 120 20.29 13.16 -21.08
CA ASN A 120 21.46 14.06 -21.05
C ASN A 120 21.39 15.31 -21.95
N ILE A 121 20.19 15.69 -22.43
CA ILE A 121 19.97 16.97 -23.11
C ILE A 121 18.87 17.78 -22.43
N ALA A 122 18.78 19.07 -22.77
CA ALA A 122 17.64 19.89 -22.37
C ALA A 122 16.36 19.33 -22.97
N GLN A 123 15.37 19.02 -22.12
CA GLN A 123 14.13 18.40 -22.54
C GLN A 123 13.21 19.40 -23.23
N THR A 124 12.49 18.93 -24.25
CA THR A 124 11.40 19.70 -24.84
C THR A 124 10.25 19.88 -23.84
N SER A 125 9.37 20.86 -24.09
CA SER A 125 8.17 21.05 -23.28
C SER A 125 7.28 19.80 -23.24
N ALA A 126 7.20 19.05 -24.35
CA ALA A 126 6.46 17.79 -24.44
C ALA A 126 7.09 16.69 -23.57
N SER A 127 8.41 16.52 -23.63
CA SER A 127 9.15 15.53 -22.82
C SER A 127 9.05 15.84 -21.33
N ALA A 128 9.15 17.13 -20.96
CA ALA A 128 8.98 17.57 -19.58
C ALA A 128 7.56 17.30 -19.05
N LEU A 129 6.53 17.50 -19.89
CA LEU A 129 5.15 17.15 -19.54
C LEU A 129 4.99 15.63 -19.36
N GLY A 130 5.55 14.83 -20.26
CA GLY A 130 5.55 13.37 -20.16
C GLY A 130 6.14 12.88 -18.84
N ILE A 131 7.30 13.40 -18.45
CA ILE A 131 7.93 13.09 -17.15
C ILE A 131 6.98 13.42 -15.99
N ARG A 132 6.38 14.62 -15.98
CA ARG A 132 5.46 15.05 -14.92
C ARG A 132 4.24 14.13 -14.81
N LEU A 133 3.68 13.69 -15.93
CA LEU A 133 2.55 12.76 -15.96
C LEU A 133 2.92 11.38 -15.40
N LEU A 134 4.09 10.87 -15.76
CA LEU A 134 4.58 9.55 -15.34
C LEU A 134 4.99 9.47 -13.87
N ILE A 135 5.48 10.57 -13.28
CA ILE A 135 5.87 10.60 -11.86
C ILE A 135 4.74 11.05 -10.93
N GLY A 136 3.70 11.70 -11.46
CA GLY A 136 2.68 12.37 -10.67
C GLY A 136 1.29 11.76 -10.79
N PRO A 137 0.48 12.20 -11.77
CA PRO A 137 -0.87 11.69 -12.01
C PRO A 137 -0.97 10.16 -12.14
N LEU A 138 -0.09 9.53 -12.93
CA LEU A 138 -0.17 8.10 -13.20
C LEU A 138 0.01 7.26 -11.90
N PRO A 139 1.08 7.45 -11.10
CA PRO A 139 1.20 6.77 -9.81
C PRO A 139 0.06 7.12 -8.85
N THR A 140 -0.44 8.35 -8.87
CA THR A 140 -1.53 8.78 -7.99
C THR A 140 -2.82 8.01 -8.27
N ILE A 141 -3.17 7.80 -9.54
CA ILE A 141 -4.35 7.01 -9.92
C ILE A 141 -4.18 5.55 -9.46
N LEU A 142 -3.01 4.96 -9.66
CA LEU A 142 -2.73 3.59 -9.21
C LEU A 142 -2.80 3.45 -7.69
N LEU A 143 -2.27 4.42 -6.93
CA LEU A 143 -2.37 4.46 -5.48
C LEU A 143 -3.82 4.65 -5.01
N LEU A 144 -4.61 5.47 -5.71
CA LEU A 144 -6.03 5.65 -5.41
C LEU A 144 -6.81 4.35 -5.58
N LEU A 145 -6.57 3.63 -6.69
CA LEU A 145 -7.19 2.33 -6.94
C LEU A 145 -6.77 1.29 -5.87
N GLY A 146 -5.50 1.29 -5.47
CA GLY A 146 -4.99 0.44 -4.39
C GLY A 146 -5.63 0.76 -3.03
N ASN A 147 -5.79 2.04 -2.69
CA ASN A 147 -6.48 2.47 -1.48
C ASN A 147 -7.98 2.12 -1.51
N LEU A 148 -8.62 2.23 -2.68
CA LEU A 148 -10.02 1.82 -2.86
C LEU A 148 -10.17 0.31 -2.68
N ALA A 149 -9.29 -0.51 -3.25
CA ALA A 149 -9.28 -1.95 -3.03
C ALA A 149 -9.07 -2.28 -1.54
N LEU A 150 -8.15 -1.57 -0.86
CA LEU A 150 -7.93 -1.74 0.57
C LEU A 150 -9.12 -1.28 1.41
N PHE A 151 -9.96 -0.37 0.93
CA PHE A 151 -11.17 0.02 1.62
C PHE A 151 -12.16 -1.15 1.77
N PHE A 152 -12.19 -2.08 0.81
CA PHE A 152 -12.98 -3.32 0.88
C PHE A 152 -12.31 -4.42 1.72
N TYR A 153 -11.12 -4.17 2.28
CA TYR A 153 -10.45 -5.11 3.16
C TYR A 153 -11.28 -5.38 4.43
N PRO A 154 -11.68 -6.64 4.70
CA PRO A 154 -12.67 -6.97 5.72
C PRO A 154 -12.11 -7.05 7.14
N LEU A 155 -10.78 -7.08 7.29
CA LEU A 155 -10.11 -7.19 8.58
C LEU A 155 -9.86 -5.78 9.14
N ASP A 156 -10.70 -5.37 10.08
CA ASP A 156 -10.37 -4.28 10.99
C ASP A 156 -9.56 -4.80 12.19
N LYS A 157 -9.06 -3.87 13.02
CA LYS A 157 -8.26 -4.19 14.20
C LYS A 157 -9.03 -5.08 15.20
N LYS A 158 -10.28 -4.75 15.50
CA LYS A 158 -11.15 -5.47 16.43
C LYS A 158 -11.46 -6.88 15.92
N ARG A 159 -11.84 -6.99 14.64
CA ARG A 159 -12.15 -8.28 14.00
C ARG A 159 -10.93 -9.20 13.94
N TYR A 160 -9.74 -8.63 13.71
CA TYR A 160 -8.50 -9.39 13.76
C TYR A 160 -8.17 -9.89 15.18
N GLU A 161 -8.33 -9.04 16.20
CA GLU A 161 -8.11 -9.41 17.60
C GLU A 161 -9.07 -10.53 18.05
N GLU A 162 -10.36 -10.43 17.73
CA GLU A 162 -11.38 -11.46 18.01
C GLU A 162 -11.08 -12.80 17.31
N MET A 163 -10.63 -12.75 16.06
CA MET A 163 -10.26 -13.93 15.28
C MET A 163 -9.06 -14.66 15.90
N ILE A 164 -8.00 -13.94 16.29
CA ILE A 164 -6.80 -14.55 16.88
C ILE A 164 -7.10 -15.15 18.25
N VAL A 165 -7.96 -14.53 19.06
CA VAL A 165 -8.43 -15.13 20.32
C VAL A 165 -9.17 -16.45 20.04
N SER A 166 -10.10 -16.45 19.09
CA SER A 166 -10.88 -17.64 18.73
C SER A 166 -10.01 -18.79 18.22
N LEU A 167 -9.01 -18.49 17.37
CA LEU A 167 -8.03 -19.48 16.88
C LEU A 167 -7.21 -20.10 18.02
N ARG A 168 -6.74 -19.28 18.97
CA ARG A 168 -5.98 -19.77 20.13
C ARG A 168 -6.81 -20.67 21.04
N GLU A 169 -8.09 -20.36 21.22
CA GLU A 169 -9.00 -21.19 22.02
C GLU A 169 -9.22 -22.56 21.35
N GLN A 170 -9.41 -22.58 20.01
CA GLN A 170 -9.51 -23.81 19.23
C GLN A 170 -8.22 -24.65 19.31
N GLU A 171 -7.05 -24.03 19.13
CA GLU A 171 -5.75 -24.72 19.22
C GLU A 171 -5.44 -25.23 20.64
N ALA A 172 -5.93 -24.54 21.68
CA ALA A 172 -5.77 -24.95 23.08
C ALA A 172 -6.75 -26.07 23.52
N GLY A 173 -7.52 -26.64 22.60
CA GLY A 173 -8.48 -27.72 22.90
C GLY A 173 -9.67 -27.28 23.74
N ARG A 174 -9.92 -25.97 23.85
CA ARG A 174 -11.16 -25.43 24.40
C ARG A 174 -12.13 -25.32 23.24
N GLU A 175 -13.10 -26.23 23.14
CA GLU A 175 -14.19 -26.09 22.18
C GLU A 175 -14.82 -24.71 22.34
N VAL A 176 -14.65 -23.85 21.35
CA VAL A 176 -15.41 -22.59 21.26
C VAL A 176 -16.83 -22.98 20.88
N VAL A 177 -17.61 -23.34 21.89
CA VAL A 177 -19.05 -23.54 21.78
C VAL A 177 -19.68 -22.20 21.38
N GLY A 178 -20.09 -22.12 20.11
CA GLY A 178 -21.26 -21.35 19.70
C GLY A 178 -21.08 -19.84 19.51
N LYS A 179 -20.97 -19.43 18.24
CA LYS A 179 -21.91 -18.52 17.52
C LYS A 179 -21.16 -17.84 16.37
N THR A 180 -21.39 -18.28 15.13
CA THR A 180 -21.45 -17.44 13.89
C THR A 180 -21.61 -18.25 12.59
N ALA A 181 -21.97 -19.54 12.64
CA ALA A 181 -22.44 -20.24 11.43
C ALA A 181 -23.80 -19.69 10.92
N SER A 182 -24.52 -18.89 11.71
CA SER A 182 -25.84 -18.35 11.34
C SER A 182 -25.82 -17.02 10.57
N GLU A 183 -24.69 -16.30 10.50
CA GLU A 183 -24.64 -14.97 9.86
C GLU A 183 -23.95 -14.96 8.49
N THR A 184 -23.35 -16.08 8.05
CA THR A 184 -22.69 -16.15 6.72
C THR A 184 -23.67 -16.45 5.56
N LEU A 185 -24.97 -16.56 5.85
CA LEU A 185 -26.03 -16.71 4.84
C LEU A 185 -26.93 -15.47 4.71
N ALA A 186 -26.63 -14.38 5.41
CA ALA A 186 -27.32 -13.11 5.24
C ALA A 186 -26.29 -11.97 5.13
N ILE A 187 -26.19 -11.42 3.92
CA ILE A 187 -25.38 -10.26 3.45
C ILE A 187 -24.16 -10.66 2.63
#